data_AF-A0A3R9MQ42-F1
#
_entry.id   AF-A0A3R9MQ42-F1
#
_cell.length_a   1.000
_cell.length_b   1.000
_cell.length_c   1.000
_cell.angle_alpha   90.00
_cell.angle_beta   90.00
_cell.angle_gamma   90.00
#
_symmetry.space_group_name_H-M   'P 1'
#
loop_
_entity.id
_entity.type
_entity.pdbx_description
1 polymer ?
#
loop_
_entity_poly.entity_id
_entity_poly.type
_entity_poly.pdbx_seq_one_letter_code
_entity_poly.pdbx_strand_id
1 'polypeptide(L)'
;MKITALDIRQKTFEKAFRGLDKDEVQAFLQTLSQQWERMGDENRELRLKLDHATQDVSKMREVETSLYRTLKTAEDTGNSITEQAQRDAQLRIREAQLQAEQLLNDARQKARTVVDDAYQQAERTVAEMQKEVSGLGQECQRLESLLDGLTRDLHHLASDALDKVEKARARPKAGTAAILSRAASVKVNRPPSADDSPKSDAAMHVSSAFTSSATAVSGAAAPVYHGGSSVVLEPQARPAATTGYNPKPGQQPDPGAPAQQPGPEIERPGAPAENPGISPAPHIDPPAPSQVPDPAPPRVEPPAPDIQPIGPGHPEINQPAPPMHPGQPGMAAASLGEKSFFDEI
;
A
#
# COMPACT_ATOMS: atom_id res chain seq x y z
N MET A 1 -65.97 57.97 -2.35
CA MET A 1 -65.82 59.43 -2.53
C MET A 1 -66.89 60.14 -1.68
N LYS A 2 -66.89 61.48 -1.57
CA LYS A 2 -67.94 62.22 -0.82
C LYS A 2 -69.22 62.49 -1.62
N ILE A 3 -69.20 62.26 -2.92
CA ILE A 3 -70.33 62.39 -3.86
C ILE A 3 -70.26 61.18 -4.81
N THR A 4 -71.40 60.57 -5.11
CA THR A 4 -71.56 59.44 -6.04
C THR A 4 -72.18 59.89 -7.38
N ALA A 5 -72.14 59.03 -8.40
CA ALA A 5 -72.83 59.27 -9.66
C ALA A 5 -74.36 59.42 -9.46
N LEU A 6 -74.92 58.70 -8.48
CA LEU A 6 -76.33 58.79 -8.11
C LEU A 6 -76.67 60.17 -7.50
N ASP A 7 -75.83 60.69 -6.61
CA ASP A 7 -76.00 62.02 -6.01
C ASP A 7 -75.96 63.13 -7.08
N ILE A 8 -75.08 62.99 -8.08
CA ILE A 8 -75.00 63.91 -9.23
C ILE A 8 -76.30 63.84 -10.05
N ARG A 9 -76.78 62.63 -10.37
CA ARG A 9 -77.99 62.41 -11.17
C ARG A 9 -79.28 62.84 -10.46
N GLN A 10 -79.31 62.78 -9.12
CA GLN A 10 -80.44 63.21 -8.30
C GLN A 10 -80.35 64.68 -7.85
N LYS A 11 -79.28 65.41 -8.21
CA LYS A 11 -79.06 66.77 -7.72
C LYS A 11 -80.11 67.75 -8.24
N THR A 12 -80.90 68.31 -7.32
CA THR A 12 -81.77 69.46 -7.58
C THR A 12 -81.08 70.78 -7.23
N PHE A 13 -81.47 71.85 -7.92
CA PHE A 13 -81.04 73.23 -7.70
C PHE A 13 -82.25 74.13 -7.45
N GLU A 14 -82.02 75.25 -6.76
CA GLU A 14 -83.04 76.27 -6.53
C GLU A 14 -83.31 77.09 -7.81
N LYS A 15 -84.53 77.60 -7.97
CA LYS A 15 -84.95 78.34 -9.16
C LYS A 15 -84.76 79.86 -8.95
N ALA A 16 -83.87 80.46 -9.73
CA ALA A 16 -83.66 81.91 -9.77
C ALA A 16 -84.25 82.54 -11.05
N PHE A 17 -84.67 83.80 -10.96
CA PHE A 17 -85.13 84.56 -12.12
C PHE A 17 -83.93 84.87 -13.04
N ARG A 18 -84.01 84.47 -14.32
CA ARG A 18 -82.89 84.40 -15.29
C ARG A 18 -81.79 83.37 -14.94
N GLY A 19 -82.18 82.18 -14.51
CA GLY A 19 -81.27 81.02 -14.40
C GLY A 19 -80.94 80.34 -15.75
N LEU A 20 -80.10 79.31 -15.70
CA LEU A 20 -79.78 78.40 -16.80
C LEU A 20 -81.00 77.55 -17.23
N ASP A 21 -80.96 76.99 -18.45
CA ASP A 21 -81.97 76.02 -18.88
C ASP A 21 -81.88 74.74 -18.04
N LYS A 22 -83.02 74.29 -17.52
CA LYS A 22 -83.15 73.08 -16.73
C LYS A 22 -82.75 71.84 -17.53
N ASP A 23 -83.16 71.75 -18.80
CA ASP A 23 -83.06 70.50 -19.54
C ASP A 23 -81.65 70.30 -20.13
N GLU A 24 -80.96 71.40 -20.48
CA GLU A 24 -79.51 71.41 -20.76
C GLU A 24 -78.71 70.98 -19.52
N VAL A 25 -78.96 71.60 -18.36
CA VAL A 25 -78.30 71.24 -17.09
C VAL A 25 -78.57 69.77 -16.73
N GLN A 26 -79.78 69.27 -16.96
CA GLN A 26 -80.12 67.87 -16.66
C GLN A 26 -79.49 66.87 -17.64
N ALA A 27 -79.27 67.23 -18.90
CA ALA A 27 -78.49 66.44 -19.85
C ALA A 27 -76.98 66.43 -19.50
N PHE A 28 -76.44 67.57 -19.05
CA PHE A 28 -75.07 67.67 -18.55
C PHE A 28 -74.86 66.81 -17.29
N LEU A 29 -75.77 66.88 -16.31
CA LEU A 29 -75.71 66.04 -15.10
C LEU A 29 -75.77 64.53 -15.42
N GLN A 30 -76.56 64.11 -16.41
CA GLN A 30 -76.58 62.71 -16.85
C GLN A 30 -75.23 62.28 -17.42
N THR A 31 -74.69 63.05 -18.37
CA THR A 31 -73.36 62.80 -18.97
C THR A 31 -72.26 62.77 -17.91
N LEU A 32 -72.27 63.73 -16.98
CA LEU A 32 -71.32 63.80 -15.87
C LEU A 32 -71.45 62.60 -14.92
N SER A 33 -72.67 62.16 -14.61
CA SER A 33 -72.90 60.97 -13.77
C SER A 33 -72.33 59.69 -14.40
N GLN A 34 -72.49 59.50 -15.71
CA GLN A 34 -71.92 58.35 -16.42
C GLN A 34 -70.37 58.37 -16.43
N GLN A 35 -69.75 59.53 -16.68
CA GLN A 35 -68.29 59.63 -16.63
C GLN A 35 -67.75 59.46 -15.20
N TRP A 36 -68.50 59.88 -14.17
CA TRP A 36 -68.14 59.68 -12.76
C TRP A 36 -68.25 58.21 -12.32
N GLU A 37 -69.28 57.51 -12.79
CA GLU A 37 -69.46 56.06 -12.59
C GLU A 37 -68.32 55.28 -13.26
N ARG A 38 -68.08 55.54 -14.55
CA ARG A 38 -66.97 54.95 -15.32
C ARG A 38 -65.60 55.20 -14.68
N MET A 39 -65.31 56.44 -14.26
CA MET A 39 -64.08 56.78 -13.55
C MET A 39 -63.98 56.06 -12.19
N GLY A 40 -65.09 55.88 -11.48
CA GLY A 40 -65.16 55.12 -10.23
C GLY A 40 -64.82 53.63 -10.42
N ASP A 41 -65.28 53.05 -11.52
CA ASP A 41 -65.02 51.65 -11.87
C ASP A 41 -63.59 51.45 -12.39
N GLU A 42 -63.09 52.31 -13.28
CA GLU A 42 -61.67 52.37 -13.68
C GLU A 42 -60.75 52.50 -12.45
N ASN A 43 -61.10 53.36 -11.48
CA ASN A 43 -60.32 53.51 -10.25
C ASN A 43 -60.36 52.26 -9.36
N ARG A 44 -61.45 51.47 -9.38
CA ARG A 44 -61.55 50.20 -8.64
C ARG A 44 -60.72 49.11 -9.32
N GLU A 45 -60.79 49.01 -10.65
CA GLU A 45 -60.01 48.07 -11.44
C GLU A 45 -58.50 48.33 -11.30
N LEU A 46 -58.08 49.61 -11.38
CA LEU A 46 -56.68 50.00 -11.20
C LEU A 46 -56.15 49.69 -9.79
N ARG A 47 -56.99 49.81 -8.75
CA ARG A 47 -56.63 49.37 -7.38
C ARG A 47 -56.42 47.87 -7.32
N LEU A 48 -57.37 47.07 -7.82
CA LEU A 48 -57.26 45.61 -7.83
C LEU A 48 -56.01 45.13 -8.59
N LYS A 49 -55.68 45.77 -9.72
CA LYS A 49 -54.44 45.52 -10.48
C LYS A 49 -53.18 45.91 -9.68
N LEU A 50 -53.19 47.04 -8.99
CA LEU A 50 -52.07 47.50 -8.15
C LEU A 50 -51.88 46.59 -6.93
N ASP A 51 -52.96 46.16 -6.27
CA ASP A 51 -52.92 45.24 -5.14
C ASP A 51 -52.36 43.86 -5.56
N HIS A 52 -52.80 43.34 -6.71
CA HIS A 52 -52.28 42.09 -7.28
C HIS A 52 -50.78 42.19 -7.62
N ALA A 53 -50.38 43.24 -8.34
CA ALA A 53 -48.97 43.47 -8.68
C ALA A 53 -48.09 43.65 -7.42
N THR A 54 -48.61 44.33 -6.39
CA THR A 54 -47.91 44.50 -5.11
C THR A 54 -47.73 43.16 -4.38
N GLN A 55 -48.76 42.29 -4.39
CA GLN A 55 -48.66 40.94 -3.83
C GLN A 55 -47.64 40.08 -4.60
N ASP A 56 -47.61 40.15 -5.92
CA ASP A 56 -46.64 39.38 -6.72
C ASP A 56 -45.20 39.85 -6.52
N VAL A 57 -44.98 41.17 -6.38
CA VAL A 57 -43.66 41.71 -5.99
C VAL A 57 -43.25 41.25 -4.58
N SER A 58 -44.18 41.09 -3.63
CA SER A 58 -43.87 40.48 -2.32
C SER A 58 -43.43 39.02 -2.48
N LYS A 59 -44.23 38.19 -3.16
CA LYS A 59 -43.92 36.77 -3.43
C LYS A 59 -42.56 36.62 -4.11
N MET A 60 -42.24 37.45 -5.11
CA MET A 60 -40.94 37.41 -5.79
C MET A 60 -39.78 37.78 -4.85
N ARG A 61 -39.94 38.78 -3.97
CA ARG A 61 -38.91 39.13 -2.96
C ARG A 61 -38.75 38.05 -1.89
N GLU A 62 -39.81 37.35 -1.53
CA GLU A 62 -39.77 36.21 -0.61
C GLU A 62 -39.01 35.03 -1.23
N VAL A 63 -39.27 34.73 -2.51
CA VAL A 63 -38.53 33.73 -3.30
C VAL A 63 -37.06 34.12 -3.49
N GLU A 64 -36.77 35.37 -3.87
CA GLU A 64 -35.42 35.94 -3.98
C GLU A 64 -34.65 35.81 -2.66
N THR A 65 -35.28 36.19 -1.54
CA THR A 65 -34.70 36.08 -0.20
C THR A 65 -34.42 34.62 0.18
N SER A 66 -35.32 33.70 -0.17
CA SER A 66 -35.13 32.26 0.06
C SER A 66 -33.99 31.70 -0.77
N LEU A 67 -33.94 32.02 -2.07
CA LEU A 67 -32.89 31.58 -2.99
C LEU A 67 -31.53 32.15 -2.61
N TYR A 68 -31.45 33.41 -2.20
CA TYR A 68 -30.22 34.03 -1.69
C TYR A 68 -29.72 33.33 -0.43
N ARG A 69 -30.61 32.99 0.52
CA ARG A 69 -30.25 32.20 1.70
C ARG A 69 -29.72 30.81 1.31
N THR A 70 -30.41 30.09 0.42
CA THR A 70 -29.98 28.77 -0.04
C THR A 70 -28.62 28.82 -0.75
N LEU A 71 -28.40 29.80 -1.64
CA LEU A 71 -27.14 29.99 -2.34
C LEU A 71 -26.01 30.33 -1.36
N LYS A 72 -26.24 31.25 -0.42
CA LYS A 72 -25.26 31.55 0.61
C LYS A 72 -24.96 30.34 1.50
N THR A 73 -25.96 29.58 1.94
CA THR A 73 -25.72 28.36 2.73
C THR A 73 -24.93 27.31 1.94
N ALA A 74 -25.14 27.20 0.62
CA ALA A 74 -24.32 26.35 -0.24
C ALA A 74 -22.86 26.85 -0.35
N GLU A 75 -22.65 28.16 -0.45
CA GLU A 75 -21.33 28.81 -0.44
C GLU A 75 -20.61 28.59 0.91
N ASP A 76 -21.25 28.94 2.02
CA ASP A 76 -20.75 28.74 3.39
C ASP A 76 -20.40 27.25 3.64
N THR A 77 -21.23 26.33 3.15
CA THR A 77 -20.99 24.87 3.24
C THR A 77 -19.82 24.43 2.36
N GLY A 78 -19.72 24.91 1.13
CA GLY A 78 -18.61 24.62 0.22
C GLY A 78 -17.27 25.10 0.78
N ASN A 79 -17.25 26.32 1.31
CA ASN A 79 -16.09 26.89 2.00
C ASN A 79 -15.70 26.02 3.21
N SER A 80 -16.65 25.68 4.08
CA SER A 80 -16.41 24.81 5.25
C SER A 80 -15.87 23.42 4.87
N ILE A 81 -16.40 22.80 3.80
CA ILE A 81 -15.90 21.53 3.26
C ILE A 81 -14.45 21.67 2.76
N THR A 82 -14.11 22.74 2.04
CA THR A 82 -12.74 22.95 1.57
C THR A 82 -11.76 23.25 2.71
N GLU A 83 -12.14 24.03 3.72
CA GLU A 83 -11.34 24.26 4.93
C GLU A 83 -11.13 22.97 5.73
N GLN A 84 -12.14 22.11 5.83
CA GLN A 84 -12.00 20.81 6.49
C GLN A 84 -11.11 19.88 5.68
N ALA A 85 -11.30 19.76 4.37
CA ALA A 85 -10.45 18.94 3.51
C ALA A 85 -8.98 19.39 3.53
N GLN A 86 -8.72 20.71 3.60
CA GLN A 86 -7.37 21.24 3.77
C GLN A 86 -6.76 20.88 5.13
N ARG A 87 -7.52 20.98 6.23
CA ARG A 87 -7.07 20.58 7.57
C ARG A 87 -6.78 19.08 7.64
N ASP A 88 -7.69 18.25 7.11
CA ASP A 88 -7.56 16.79 7.11
C ASP A 88 -6.38 16.33 6.22
N ALA A 89 -6.14 17.01 5.09
CA ALA A 89 -4.95 16.79 4.26
C ALA A 89 -3.65 17.16 4.98
N GLN A 90 -3.60 18.32 5.67
CA GLN A 90 -2.45 18.71 6.47
C GLN A 90 -2.19 17.75 7.64
N LEU A 91 -3.23 17.25 8.30
CA LEU A 91 -3.13 16.24 9.35
C LEU A 91 -2.55 14.93 8.80
N ARG A 92 -3.08 14.42 7.68
CA ARG A 92 -2.54 13.21 7.02
C ARG A 92 -1.09 13.36 6.56
N ILE A 93 -0.69 14.54 6.08
CA ILE A 93 0.72 14.81 5.72
C ILE A 93 1.62 14.73 6.96
N ARG A 94 1.23 15.33 8.08
CA ARG A 94 1.98 15.25 9.35
C ARG A 94 2.01 13.83 9.91
N GLU A 95 0.90 13.10 9.84
CA GLU A 95 0.82 11.71 10.27
C GLU A 95 1.75 10.82 9.44
N ALA A 96 1.72 10.94 8.10
CA ALA A 96 2.61 10.21 7.21
C ALA A 96 4.09 10.56 7.43
N GLN A 97 4.41 11.83 7.73
CA GLN A 97 5.76 12.25 8.11
C GLN A 97 6.22 11.59 9.41
N LEU A 98 5.39 11.60 10.46
CA LEU A 98 5.70 10.94 11.74
C LEU A 98 5.85 9.43 11.60
N GLN A 99 4.98 8.77 10.81
CA GLN A 99 5.08 7.34 10.51
C GLN A 99 6.36 7.01 9.73
N ALA A 100 6.75 7.85 8.76
CA ALA A 100 7.99 7.69 8.01
C ALA A 100 9.24 7.90 8.88
N GLU A 101 9.24 8.89 9.77
CA GLU A 101 10.32 9.11 10.74
C GLU A 101 10.45 7.95 11.73
N GLN A 102 9.32 7.44 12.25
CA GLN A 102 9.30 6.24 13.08
C GLN A 102 9.88 5.04 12.33
N LEU A 103 9.40 4.75 11.12
CA LEU A 103 9.88 3.64 10.29
C LEU A 103 11.39 3.74 9.98
N LEU A 104 11.89 4.95 9.68
CA LEU A 104 13.32 5.18 9.44
C LEU A 104 14.15 4.99 10.71
N ASN A 105 13.66 5.40 11.88
CA ASN A 105 14.36 5.20 13.15
C ASN A 105 14.35 3.74 13.59
N ASP A 106 13.24 3.02 13.39
CA ASP A 106 13.13 1.58 13.54
C ASP A 106 14.11 0.82 12.64
N ALA A 107 14.18 1.20 11.36
CA ALA A 107 15.09 0.60 10.39
C ALA A 107 16.56 0.87 10.77
N ARG A 108 16.89 2.09 11.20
CA ARG A 108 18.23 2.45 11.72
C ARG A 108 18.58 1.64 12.97
N GLN A 109 17.65 1.45 13.89
CA GLN A 109 17.90 0.69 15.12
C GLN A 109 18.09 -0.81 14.83
N LYS A 110 17.25 -1.39 13.96
CA LYS A 110 17.40 -2.77 13.48
C LYS A 110 18.74 -2.97 12.74
N ALA A 111 19.13 -2.03 11.88
CA ALA A 111 20.42 -2.06 11.19
C ALA A 111 21.62 -1.98 12.15
N ARG A 112 21.54 -1.17 13.22
CA ARG A 112 22.56 -1.15 14.28
C ARG A 112 22.66 -2.49 14.99
N THR A 113 21.54 -3.03 15.48
CA THR A 113 21.53 -4.34 16.16
C THR A 113 22.11 -5.45 15.29
N VAL A 114 21.76 -5.52 13.99
CA VAL A 114 22.34 -6.50 13.06
C VAL A 114 23.86 -6.33 12.88
N VAL A 115 24.35 -5.09 12.86
CA VAL A 115 25.81 -4.80 12.80
C VAL A 115 26.50 -5.16 14.11
N ASP A 116 25.91 -4.81 15.26
CA ASP A 116 26.44 -5.10 16.60
C ASP A 116 26.48 -6.62 16.86
N ASP A 117 25.44 -7.36 16.45
CA ASP A 117 25.38 -8.83 16.51
C ASP A 117 26.42 -9.48 15.59
N ALA A 118 26.63 -8.92 14.38
CA ALA A 118 27.65 -9.39 13.44
C ALA A 118 29.08 -9.17 13.98
N TYR A 119 29.34 -8.02 14.62
CA TYR A 119 30.62 -7.78 15.30
C TYR A 119 30.83 -8.75 16.46
N GLN A 120 29.84 -8.93 17.35
CA GLN A 120 29.93 -9.91 18.44
C GLN A 120 30.18 -11.33 17.93
N GLN A 121 29.53 -11.73 16.83
CA GLN A 121 29.75 -13.06 16.26
C GLN A 121 31.14 -13.19 15.63
N ALA A 122 31.66 -12.14 14.98
CA ALA A 122 33.04 -12.12 14.49
C ALA A 122 34.07 -12.18 15.63
N GLU A 123 33.87 -11.45 16.72
CA GLU A 123 34.73 -11.53 17.91
C GLU A 123 34.74 -12.94 18.53
N ARG A 124 33.57 -13.58 18.62
CA ARG A 124 33.46 -14.98 19.07
C ARG A 124 34.23 -15.94 18.18
N THR A 125 34.05 -15.90 16.86
CA THR A 125 34.77 -16.81 15.95
C THR A 125 36.27 -16.55 15.93
N VAL A 126 36.71 -15.29 16.10
CA VAL A 126 38.14 -14.96 16.24
C VAL A 126 38.71 -15.49 17.56
N ALA A 127 37.98 -15.39 18.68
CA ALA A 127 38.40 -15.94 19.96
C ALA A 127 38.43 -17.49 19.96
N GLU A 128 37.46 -18.12 19.30
CA GLU A 128 37.42 -19.58 19.07
C GLU A 128 38.61 -20.02 18.22
N MET A 129 38.86 -19.38 17.07
CA MET A 129 40.02 -19.64 16.22
C MET A 129 41.35 -19.43 16.96
N GLN A 130 41.50 -18.37 17.75
CA GLN A 130 42.69 -18.14 18.57
C GLN A 130 42.92 -19.27 19.60
N LYS A 131 41.85 -19.78 20.21
CA LYS A 131 41.89 -20.92 21.13
C LYS A 131 42.27 -22.21 20.42
N GLU A 132 41.71 -22.48 19.23
CA GLU A 132 42.06 -23.64 18.41
C GLU A 132 43.52 -23.61 17.95
N VAL A 133 43.99 -22.47 17.43
CA VAL A 133 45.39 -22.28 17.03
C VAL A 133 46.34 -22.43 18.23
N SER A 134 45.96 -21.91 19.40
CA SER A 134 46.74 -22.07 20.63
C SER A 134 46.81 -23.54 21.09
N GLY A 135 45.69 -24.26 21.03
CA GLY A 135 45.62 -25.68 21.38
C GLY A 135 46.40 -26.57 20.40
N LEU A 136 46.31 -26.28 19.10
CA LEU A 136 47.10 -26.97 18.07
C LEU A 136 48.60 -26.70 18.25
N GLY A 137 48.99 -25.46 18.58
CA GLY A 137 50.37 -25.13 18.91
C GLY A 137 50.91 -25.89 20.13
N GLN A 138 50.09 -26.02 21.18
CA GLN A 138 50.42 -26.84 22.35
C GLN A 138 50.57 -28.33 22.00
N GLU A 139 49.70 -28.88 21.16
CA GLU A 139 49.79 -30.28 20.73
C GLU A 139 51.01 -30.53 19.82
N CYS A 140 51.35 -29.60 18.92
CA CYS A 140 52.60 -29.65 18.15
C CYS A 140 53.82 -29.66 19.08
N GLN A 141 53.88 -28.74 20.06
CA GLN A 141 54.97 -28.70 21.04
C GLN A 141 55.03 -29.97 21.92
N ARG A 142 53.88 -30.58 22.22
CA ARG A 142 53.79 -31.87 22.93
C ARG A 142 54.36 -33.01 22.07
N LEU A 143 54.04 -33.04 20.77
CA LEU A 143 54.58 -34.03 19.82
C LEU A 143 56.08 -33.84 19.57
N GLU A 144 56.56 -32.60 19.47
CA GLU A 144 57.99 -32.27 19.41
C GLU A 144 58.73 -32.78 20.65
N SER A 145 58.23 -32.48 21.86
CA SER A 145 58.87 -32.96 23.10
C SER A 145 58.89 -34.49 23.25
N LEU A 146 57.89 -35.19 22.69
CA LEU A 146 57.86 -36.66 22.60
C LEU A 146 58.91 -37.19 21.59
N LEU A 147 59.06 -36.54 20.44
CA LEU A 147 60.06 -36.88 19.43
C LEU A 147 61.48 -36.65 19.97
N ASP A 148 61.69 -35.54 20.69
CA ASP A 148 62.94 -35.22 21.40
C ASP A 148 63.26 -36.26 22.47
N GLY A 149 62.25 -36.69 23.24
CA GLY A 149 62.36 -37.77 24.22
C GLY A 149 62.79 -39.09 23.58
N LEU A 150 62.04 -39.56 22.58
CA LEU A 150 62.37 -40.77 21.82
C LEU A 150 63.75 -40.70 21.16
N THR A 151 64.17 -39.52 20.69
CA THR A 151 65.51 -39.32 20.11
C THR A 151 66.61 -39.48 21.15
N ARG A 152 66.40 -38.96 22.37
CA ARG A 152 67.32 -39.15 23.50
C ARG A 152 67.34 -40.60 23.96
N ASP A 153 66.19 -41.26 24.05
CA ASP A 153 66.08 -42.68 24.43
C ASP A 153 66.78 -43.60 23.42
N LEU A 154 66.62 -43.34 22.12
CA LEU A 154 67.33 -44.04 21.06
C LEU A 154 68.85 -43.77 21.11
N HIS A 155 69.26 -42.54 21.39
CA HIS A 155 70.68 -42.20 21.55
C HIS A 155 71.30 -42.90 22.77
N HIS A 156 70.58 -42.91 23.90
CA HIS A 156 70.99 -43.66 25.10
C HIS A 156 71.07 -45.16 24.79
N LEU A 157 70.04 -45.77 24.18
CA LEU A 157 70.04 -47.19 23.82
C LEU A 157 71.16 -47.57 22.85
N ALA A 158 71.46 -46.71 21.86
CA ALA A 158 72.57 -46.89 20.94
C ALA A 158 73.93 -46.80 21.64
N SER A 159 74.10 -45.81 22.53
CA SER A 159 75.29 -45.68 23.37
C SER A 159 75.46 -46.91 24.26
N ASP A 160 74.41 -47.33 24.97
CA ASP A 160 74.37 -48.54 25.81
C ASP A 160 74.71 -49.82 25.02
N ALA A 161 74.29 -49.91 23.76
CA ALA A 161 74.59 -51.02 22.88
C ALA A 161 76.06 -51.01 22.40
N LEU A 162 76.61 -49.84 22.05
CA LEU A 162 78.03 -49.67 21.74
C LEU A 162 78.88 -50.02 22.96
N ASP A 163 78.53 -49.53 24.15
CA ASP A 163 79.17 -49.84 25.43
C ASP A 163 79.21 -51.35 25.70
N LYS A 164 78.10 -52.06 25.43
CA LYS A 164 78.01 -53.53 25.55
C LYS A 164 78.86 -54.24 24.49
N VAL A 165 78.93 -53.74 23.27
CA VAL A 165 79.79 -54.28 22.20
C VAL A 165 81.28 -54.05 22.50
N GLU A 166 81.67 -52.88 23.01
CA GLU A 166 83.04 -52.61 23.43
C GLU A 166 83.43 -53.45 24.64
N LYS A 167 82.56 -53.57 25.66
CA LYS A 167 82.76 -54.48 26.79
C LYS A 167 82.83 -55.95 26.35
N ALA A 168 82.14 -56.35 25.28
CA ALA A 168 82.26 -57.69 24.69
C ALA A 168 83.53 -57.86 23.83
N ARG A 169 84.04 -56.81 23.19
CA ARG A 169 85.28 -56.78 22.40
C ARG A 169 86.54 -56.70 23.27
N ALA A 170 86.44 -56.05 24.43
CA ALA A 170 87.47 -55.94 25.46
C ALA A 170 87.53 -57.17 26.38
N ARG A 171 86.47 -58.02 26.42
CA ARG A 171 86.61 -59.38 26.93
C ARG A 171 87.63 -60.12 26.03
N PRO A 172 88.70 -60.71 26.59
CA PRO A 172 89.65 -61.46 25.79
C PRO A 172 88.94 -62.64 25.12
N LYS A 173 89.42 -63.04 23.94
CA LYS A 173 89.05 -64.32 23.28
C LYS A 173 89.66 -65.50 24.04
N ALA A 174 89.25 -65.68 25.30
CA ALA A 174 89.56 -66.84 26.10
C ALA A 174 88.94 -68.07 25.41
N GLY A 175 89.80 -68.90 24.84
CA GLY A 175 89.38 -70.01 23.99
C GLY A 175 88.48 -71.01 24.71
N THR A 176 87.68 -71.73 23.92
CA THR A 176 86.78 -72.82 24.36
C THR A 176 87.45 -73.88 25.26
N ALA A 177 88.78 -74.01 25.19
CA ALA A 177 89.60 -74.82 26.09
C ALA A 177 89.35 -74.55 27.60
N ALA A 178 89.07 -73.31 28.01
CA ALA A 178 88.91 -72.97 29.43
C ALA A 178 87.66 -73.58 30.08
N ILE A 179 86.64 -73.92 29.30
CA ILE A 179 85.38 -74.49 29.80
C ILE A 179 85.55 -75.99 30.11
N LEU A 180 86.33 -76.71 29.29
CA LEU A 180 86.59 -78.14 29.46
C LEU A 180 87.29 -78.46 30.79
N SER A 181 88.26 -77.63 31.20
CA SER A 181 89.03 -77.81 32.44
C SER A 181 88.21 -77.68 33.73
N ARG A 182 87.00 -77.10 33.68
CA ARG A 182 86.16 -76.89 34.88
C ARG A 182 85.12 -78.02 35.11
N ALA A 183 84.95 -78.93 34.14
CA ALA A 183 84.08 -80.10 34.30
C ALA A 183 84.76 -81.27 35.05
N ALA A 184 86.09 -81.30 35.12
CA ALA A 184 86.87 -82.44 35.62
C ALA A 184 86.99 -82.54 37.15
N SER A 185 86.61 -81.50 37.91
CA SER A 185 86.91 -81.37 39.34
C SER A 185 85.66 -81.18 40.22
N VAL A 186 84.70 -82.09 40.09
CA VAL A 186 83.58 -82.21 41.05
C VAL A 186 84.07 -82.96 42.29
N LYS A 187 83.92 -82.36 43.48
CA LYS A 187 84.09 -83.07 44.76
C LYS A 187 83.06 -82.58 45.77
N VAL A 188 82.35 -83.52 46.39
CA VAL A 188 81.16 -83.28 47.22
C VAL A 188 81.51 -83.43 48.70
N ASN A 189 80.96 -82.56 49.56
CA ASN A 189 80.52 -83.01 50.89
C ASN A 189 79.37 -82.14 51.46
N ARG A 190 78.71 -82.63 52.52
CA ARG A 190 77.39 -82.22 53.01
C ARG A 190 77.46 -81.50 54.39
N PRO A 191 76.53 -80.59 54.75
CA PRO A 191 76.63 -79.74 55.95
C PRO A 191 75.83 -80.30 57.15
N PRO A 192 75.76 -79.54 58.27
CA PRO A 192 74.58 -79.48 59.11
C PRO A 192 73.90 -78.09 59.13
N SER A 193 72.67 -78.06 59.64
CA SER A 193 71.66 -77.00 59.58
C SER A 193 71.56 -76.13 60.84
N ALA A 194 71.25 -74.84 60.65
CA ALA A 194 70.22 -74.08 61.39
C ALA A 194 69.84 -72.87 60.50
N ASP A 195 68.61 -72.63 60.04
CA ASP A 195 67.26 -72.62 60.66
C ASP A 195 66.84 -71.21 61.11
N ASP A 196 66.29 -70.45 60.15
CA ASP A 196 65.10 -69.60 60.35
C ASP A 196 64.37 -69.48 59.00
N SER A 197 63.06 -69.25 59.01
CA SER A 197 62.20 -69.25 57.81
C SER A 197 60.88 -68.51 58.03
N PRO A 198 60.20 -68.07 56.94
CA PRO A 198 59.60 -66.74 56.93
C PRO A 198 58.15 -66.68 57.41
N LYS A 199 57.70 -65.45 57.69
CA LYS A 199 56.27 -65.10 57.75
C LYS A 199 55.93 -64.06 56.69
N SER A 200 55.45 -64.55 55.56
CA SER A 200 54.43 -63.82 54.81
C SER A 200 53.12 -63.86 55.60
N ASP A 201 52.46 -62.72 55.77
CA ASP A 201 51.06 -62.68 56.18
C ASP A 201 50.28 -61.76 55.22
N ALA A 202 49.00 -62.03 55.02
CA ALA A 202 48.25 -61.52 53.88
C ALA A 202 46.92 -60.85 54.29
N ALA A 203 46.86 -59.53 54.08
CA ALA A 203 45.62 -58.80 53.88
C ALA A 203 45.74 -58.10 52.52
N MET A 204 45.01 -58.52 51.49
CA MET A 204 43.59 -58.22 51.30
C MET A 204 43.24 -56.74 51.52
N HIS A 205 43.16 -55.99 50.42
CA HIS A 205 41.86 -55.46 50.01
C HIS A 205 41.76 -55.41 48.49
N VAL A 206 40.57 -55.65 47.96
CA VAL A 206 40.27 -55.73 46.51
C VAL A 206 39.37 -54.57 46.11
N SER A 207 39.73 -53.91 45.00
CA SER A 207 38.82 -53.34 43.98
C SER A 207 39.68 -53.12 42.72
N SER A 208 39.50 -53.77 41.56
CA SER A 208 38.32 -53.92 40.69
C SER A 208 37.76 -52.57 40.21
N ALA A 209 37.69 -52.23 38.92
CA ALA A 209 38.16 -52.90 37.70
C ALA A 209 38.51 -51.81 36.64
N PHE A 210 39.42 -52.00 35.67
CA PHE A 210 39.20 -52.56 34.32
C PHE A 210 37.93 -52.03 33.59
N THR A 211 37.94 -51.72 32.29
CA THR A 211 38.95 -51.98 31.22
C THR A 211 38.83 -50.98 30.06
N SER A 212 39.96 -50.65 29.43
CA SER A 212 40.06 -50.40 27.97
C SER A 212 40.44 -51.75 27.30
N SER A 213 40.25 -52.07 26.01
CA SER A 213 39.92 -51.30 24.80
C SER A 213 39.31 -52.20 23.70
N ALA A 214 38.63 -51.58 22.73
CA ALA A 214 38.70 -51.80 21.26
C ALA A 214 38.48 -53.17 20.56
N THR A 215 37.93 -53.06 19.32
CA THR A 215 37.82 -54.08 18.23
C THR A 215 36.85 -55.26 18.46
N ALA A 216 36.29 -55.93 17.44
CA ALA A 216 36.59 -55.94 15.99
C ALA A 216 35.33 -55.91 15.07
N VAL A 217 35.53 -56.12 13.75
CA VAL A 217 34.60 -55.85 12.63
C VAL A 217 33.80 -57.08 12.14
N SER A 218 32.70 -56.81 11.41
CA SER A 218 31.90 -57.65 10.49
C SER A 218 30.50 -58.06 11.00
N GLY A 219 29.45 -58.15 10.16
CA GLY A 219 29.36 -57.73 8.75
C GLY A 219 28.02 -58.09 8.08
N ALA A 220 27.60 -57.30 7.08
CA ALA A 220 26.56 -57.55 6.06
C ALA A 220 25.17 -58.12 6.46
N ALA A 221 24.10 -57.35 6.25
CA ALA A 221 22.96 -57.70 5.36
C ALA A 221 21.77 -56.71 5.44
N ALA A 222 21.06 -56.54 4.32
CA ALA A 222 19.75 -55.89 4.14
C ALA A 222 19.21 -56.32 2.74
N PRO A 223 17.98 -55.94 2.29
CA PRO A 223 16.77 -55.48 2.97
C PRO A 223 15.52 -56.36 2.65
N VAL A 224 14.33 -56.06 3.21
CA VAL A 224 13.02 -56.58 2.72
C VAL A 224 11.95 -55.47 2.72
N TYR A 225 10.89 -55.64 1.91
CA TYR A 225 9.97 -54.63 1.35
C TYR A 225 8.54 -54.62 1.97
N HIS A 226 7.62 -53.86 1.33
CA HIS A 226 6.17 -53.60 1.58
C HIS A 226 5.88 -52.35 2.41
N GLY A 227 4.86 -51.51 2.15
CA GLY A 227 3.69 -51.51 1.24
C GLY A 227 2.50 -50.84 1.98
N GLY A 228 1.39 -50.31 1.42
CA GLY A 228 0.89 -50.09 0.04
C GLY A 228 -0.62 -49.73 0.09
N SER A 229 -1.06 -48.62 -0.51
CA SER A 229 -2.32 -47.87 -0.26
C SER A 229 -3.69 -48.48 -0.67
N SER A 230 -4.79 -48.02 -0.04
CA SER A 230 -6.17 -47.82 -0.60
C SER A 230 -7.01 -46.86 0.31
N VAL A 231 -7.91 -45.92 -0.06
CA VAL A 231 -9.09 -45.75 -0.97
C VAL A 231 -10.29 -46.71 -0.75
N VAL A 232 -11.58 -46.31 -0.82
CA VAL A 232 -12.26 -45.10 -1.40
C VAL A 232 -13.19 -44.37 -0.35
N LEU A 233 -14.38 -43.72 -0.52
CA LEU A 233 -15.44 -43.53 -1.57
C LEU A 233 -16.28 -42.22 -1.31
N GLU A 234 -17.54 -42.14 -1.78
CA GLU A 234 -18.47 -40.97 -1.97
C GLU A 234 -19.96 -41.48 -1.91
N PRO A 235 -21.05 -40.83 -2.42
CA PRO A 235 -21.61 -39.45 -2.31
C PRO A 235 -23.15 -39.39 -2.01
N GLN A 236 -23.78 -38.19 -1.96
CA GLN A 236 -25.16 -37.94 -2.49
C GLN A 236 -25.57 -36.45 -2.60
N ALA A 237 -26.60 -36.12 -3.42
CA ALA A 237 -27.08 -34.74 -3.69
C ALA A 237 -28.52 -34.68 -4.27
N ARG A 238 -29.15 -33.46 -4.27
CA ARG A 238 -30.40 -32.94 -4.96
C ARG A 238 -31.42 -32.31 -3.99
N PRO A 239 -32.37 -31.44 -4.44
CA PRO A 239 -32.48 -30.64 -5.67
C PRO A 239 -32.67 -29.11 -5.37
N ALA A 240 -33.11 -28.31 -6.35
CA ALA A 240 -33.10 -26.83 -6.33
C ALA A 240 -34.47 -26.14 -6.12
N ALA A 241 -34.43 -24.84 -5.82
CA ALA A 241 -35.53 -23.88 -5.97
C ALA A 241 -34.98 -22.46 -6.29
N THR A 242 -35.73 -21.64 -7.02
CA THR A 242 -35.32 -20.29 -7.46
C THR A 242 -36.29 -19.21 -6.97
N THR A 243 -35.77 -18.16 -6.33
CA THR A 243 -36.56 -16.98 -5.95
C THR A 243 -35.70 -15.72 -6.07
N GLY A 244 -36.10 -14.79 -6.96
CA GLY A 244 -35.46 -13.49 -7.10
C GLY A 244 -36.12 -12.42 -6.22
N TYR A 245 -35.33 -11.48 -5.71
CA TYR A 245 -35.83 -10.28 -5.03
C TYR A 245 -34.97 -9.07 -5.43
N ASN A 246 -35.61 -7.93 -5.73
CA ASN A 246 -34.96 -6.73 -6.23
C ASN A 246 -35.46 -5.49 -5.44
N PRO A 247 -34.70 -4.97 -4.47
CA PRO A 247 -35.12 -3.84 -3.64
C PRO A 247 -34.91 -2.50 -4.35
N LYS A 248 -35.90 -1.61 -4.25
CA LYS A 248 -35.76 -0.20 -4.66
C LYS A 248 -34.94 0.58 -3.60
N PRO A 249 -34.21 1.65 -3.98
CA PRO A 249 -33.47 2.47 -3.02
C PRO A 249 -34.42 3.14 -2.01
N GLY A 250 -34.04 3.16 -0.72
CA GLY A 250 -34.72 3.99 0.28
C GLY A 250 -35.03 3.40 1.66
N GLN A 251 -34.53 2.21 2.04
CA GLN A 251 -34.64 1.72 3.42
C GLN A 251 -33.31 1.20 3.98
N GLN A 252 -33.17 1.34 5.31
CA GLN A 252 -31.96 1.07 6.09
C GLN A 252 -32.07 -0.31 6.77
N PRO A 253 -31.07 -1.20 6.70
CA PRO A 253 -31.11 -2.52 7.35
C PRO A 253 -30.99 -2.47 8.88
N ASP A 254 -31.68 -3.40 9.54
CA ASP A 254 -31.72 -3.59 10.99
C ASP A 254 -30.53 -4.47 11.48
N PRO A 255 -29.87 -4.19 12.62
CA PRO A 255 -28.59 -4.82 12.97
C PRO A 255 -28.77 -6.16 13.70
N GLY A 256 -29.04 -7.24 12.95
CA GLY A 256 -29.36 -8.55 13.57
C GLY A 256 -29.11 -9.83 12.77
N ALA A 257 -28.35 -9.81 11.65
CA ALA A 257 -28.12 -10.98 10.80
C ALA A 257 -26.65 -11.44 10.77
N PRO A 258 -26.35 -12.76 10.81
CA PRO A 258 -24.99 -13.27 10.78
C PRO A 258 -24.35 -13.17 9.38
N ALA A 259 -23.03 -12.96 9.34
CA ALA A 259 -22.27 -12.81 8.10
C ALA A 259 -22.26 -14.11 7.28
N GLN A 260 -22.70 -14.03 6.02
CA GLN A 260 -22.46 -15.09 5.02
C GLN A 260 -21.17 -14.83 4.26
N GLN A 261 -20.51 -15.92 3.86
CA GLN A 261 -19.25 -15.90 3.12
C GLN A 261 -19.49 -15.57 1.62
N PRO A 262 -18.50 -15.03 0.89
CA PRO A 262 -18.65 -14.73 -0.53
C PRO A 262 -18.99 -15.98 -1.36
N GLY A 263 -19.94 -15.83 -2.29
CA GLY A 263 -20.28 -16.86 -3.26
C GLY A 263 -19.22 -17.02 -4.36
N PRO A 264 -19.28 -18.11 -5.17
CA PRO A 264 -18.29 -18.40 -6.20
C PRO A 264 -18.29 -17.37 -7.33
N GLU A 265 -17.12 -17.20 -7.94
CA GLU A 265 -16.83 -16.17 -8.93
C GLU A 265 -17.51 -16.45 -10.28
N ILE A 266 -18.16 -15.45 -10.85
CA ILE A 266 -18.87 -15.57 -12.13
C ILE A 266 -17.88 -15.27 -13.26
N GLU A 267 -17.37 -16.33 -13.91
CA GLU A 267 -16.50 -16.19 -15.08
C GLU A 267 -17.17 -15.36 -16.18
N ARG A 268 -16.44 -14.36 -16.68
CA ARG A 268 -16.91 -13.46 -17.74
C ARG A 268 -16.52 -14.03 -19.11
N PRO A 269 -17.47 -14.27 -20.04
CA PRO A 269 -17.14 -14.75 -21.38
C PRO A 269 -16.22 -13.75 -22.10
N GLY A 270 -14.98 -14.16 -22.42
CA GLY A 270 -14.00 -13.31 -23.09
C GLY A 270 -12.57 -13.33 -22.55
N ALA A 271 -12.27 -14.09 -21.49
CA ALA A 271 -10.89 -14.33 -21.07
C ALA A 271 -10.14 -15.23 -22.09
N PRO A 272 -8.95 -14.86 -22.57
CA PRO A 272 -8.09 -15.78 -23.32
C PRO A 272 -7.59 -16.90 -22.40
N ALA A 273 -7.60 -18.15 -22.88
CA ALA A 273 -7.11 -19.29 -22.10
C ALA A 273 -5.58 -19.20 -21.91
N GLU A 274 -5.11 -19.20 -20.66
CA GLU A 274 -3.67 -19.20 -20.39
C GLU A 274 -3.01 -20.57 -20.58
N ASN A 275 -1.79 -20.52 -21.12
CA ASN A 275 -0.69 -21.46 -20.91
C ASN A 275 -0.80 -22.89 -21.51
N PRO A 276 -0.30 -23.04 -22.74
CA PRO A 276 0.39 -24.25 -23.19
C PRO A 276 1.91 -24.01 -23.37
N GLY A 277 2.66 -23.96 -22.27
CA GLY A 277 4.05 -24.43 -22.17
C GLY A 277 5.16 -23.75 -22.97
N ILE A 278 6.07 -23.09 -22.25
CA ILE A 278 7.48 -22.84 -22.63
C ILE A 278 7.68 -21.89 -23.83
N SER A 279 7.51 -20.60 -23.59
CA SER A 279 8.20 -19.56 -24.38
C SER A 279 9.67 -19.44 -23.95
N PRO A 280 10.64 -19.23 -24.87
CA PRO A 280 12.02 -18.94 -24.50
C PRO A 280 12.14 -17.58 -23.78
N ALA A 281 13.18 -17.42 -22.96
CA ALA A 281 13.41 -16.20 -22.21
C ALA A 281 13.60 -14.97 -23.13
N PRO A 282 13.05 -13.79 -22.78
CA PRO A 282 13.14 -12.61 -23.63
C PRO A 282 14.59 -12.12 -23.72
N HIS A 283 15.09 -11.98 -24.95
CA HIS A 283 16.35 -11.27 -25.19
C HIS A 283 16.10 -9.78 -24.94
N ILE A 284 16.85 -9.19 -24.01
CA ILE A 284 16.83 -7.74 -23.79
C ILE A 284 17.87 -7.14 -24.72
N ASP A 285 17.43 -6.62 -25.86
CA ASP A 285 18.27 -5.77 -26.69
C ASP A 285 18.69 -4.53 -25.87
N PRO A 286 19.99 -4.20 -25.79
CA PRO A 286 20.43 -3.01 -25.07
C PRO A 286 19.91 -1.76 -25.79
N PRO A 287 19.34 -0.77 -25.07
CA PRO A 287 18.80 0.41 -25.69
C PRO A 287 19.91 1.20 -26.40
N ALA A 288 19.65 1.58 -27.66
CA ALA A 288 20.55 2.45 -28.40
C ALA A 288 20.76 3.78 -27.63
N PRO A 289 21.98 4.36 -27.63
CA PRO A 289 22.25 5.57 -26.88
C PRO A 289 21.41 6.73 -27.40
N SER A 290 20.65 7.38 -26.51
CA SER A 290 19.77 8.50 -26.84
C SER A 290 20.54 9.66 -27.47
N GLN A 291 20.48 9.76 -28.79
CA GLN A 291 21.01 10.92 -29.51
C GLN A 291 20.05 12.10 -29.30
N VAL A 292 20.49 13.07 -28.50
CA VAL A 292 19.70 14.27 -28.20
C VAL A 292 19.47 15.05 -29.50
N PRO A 293 18.22 15.39 -29.87
CA PRO A 293 17.97 16.26 -31.01
C PRO A 293 18.58 17.65 -30.75
N ASP A 294 19.37 18.17 -31.69
CA ASP A 294 19.96 19.50 -31.57
C ASP A 294 18.87 20.55 -31.34
N PRO A 295 19.01 21.43 -30.32
CA PRO A 295 18.02 22.47 -30.06
C PRO A 295 18.01 23.45 -31.22
N ALA A 296 16.85 23.59 -31.88
CA ALA A 296 16.67 24.55 -32.96
C ALA A 296 17.07 25.96 -32.50
N PRO A 297 17.87 26.71 -33.30
CA PRO A 297 18.40 27.99 -32.86
C PRO A 297 17.25 28.97 -32.54
N PRO A 298 17.36 29.78 -31.48
CA PRO A 298 16.28 30.66 -31.04
C PRO A 298 15.95 31.66 -32.15
N ARG A 299 14.69 31.61 -32.61
CA ARG A 299 14.19 32.48 -33.67
C ARG A 299 14.01 33.91 -33.13
N VAL A 300 15.07 34.71 -33.22
CA VAL A 300 15.01 36.15 -32.93
C VAL A 300 14.10 36.81 -33.97
N GLU A 301 12.93 37.27 -33.54
CA GLU A 301 12.10 38.14 -34.38
C GLU A 301 12.76 39.53 -34.47
N PRO A 302 12.92 40.11 -35.67
CA PRO A 302 13.49 41.44 -35.81
C PRO A 302 12.53 42.48 -35.22
N PRO A 303 13.02 43.49 -34.48
CA PRO A 303 12.16 44.50 -33.87
C PRO A 303 11.41 45.30 -34.94
N ALA A 304 10.08 45.43 -34.78
CA ALA A 304 9.26 46.24 -35.66
C ALA A 304 9.62 47.74 -35.50
N PRO A 305 9.76 48.51 -36.59
CA PRO A 305 10.08 49.93 -36.49
C PRO A 305 8.86 50.74 -36.04
N ASP A 306 8.99 51.43 -34.90
CA ASP A 306 7.93 52.14 -34.15
C ASP A 306 7.28 53.36 -34.85
N ILE A 307 7.56 53.62 -36.13
CA ILE A 307 7.14 54.84 -36.83
C ILE A 307 6.57 54.53 -38.22
N GLN A 308 5.25 54.69 -38.37
CA GLN A 308 4.59 54.80 -39.68
C GLN A 308 4.29 56.28 -40.00
N PRO A 309 4.55 56.77 -41.22
CA PRO A 309 4.30 58.16 -41.59
C PRO A 309 2.81 58.44 -41.78
N ILE A 310 2.34 59.57 -41.25
CA ILE A 310 0.92 59.97 -41.28
C ILE A 310 0.56 60.51 -42.67
N GLY A 311 -0.47 59.92 -43.30
CA GLY A 311 -1.14 60.41 -44.50
C GLY A 311 -2.63 60.67 -44.24
N PRO A 312 -3.23 61.79 -44.72
CA PRO A 312 -4.58 62.19 -44.32
C PRO A 312 -5.69 61.76 -45.29
N GLY A 313 -6.90 61.52 -44.74
CA GLY A 313 -8.15 61.77 -45.47
C GLY A 313 -9.13 60.60 -45.64
N HIS A 314 -9.86 60.22 -44.59
CA HIS A 314 -11.34 60.32 -44.49
C HIS A 314 -11.91 59.48 -43.33
N PRO A 315 -12.87 60.00 -42.52
CA PRO A 315 -13.58 59.22 -41.52
C PRO A 315 -14.91 58.67 -42.08
N GLU A 316 -15.04 57.36 -42.22
CA GLU A 316 -16.32 56.72 -42.56
C GLU A 316 -17.10 56.39 -41.27
N ILE A 317 -18.20 57.10 -41.03
CA ILE A 317 -19.04 56.93 -39.84
C ILE A 317 -20.04 55.80 -40.09
N ASN A 318 -19.91 54.72 -39.33
CA ASN A 318 -20.71 53.51 -39.47
C ASN A 318 -22.20 53.78 -39.17
N GLN A 319 -23.10 53.44 -40.09
CA GLN A 319 -24.55 53.68 -39.93
C GLN A 319 -25.22 52.50 -39.19
N PRO A 320 -26.08 52.75 -38.18
CA PRO A 320 -26.84 51.70 -37.52
C PRO A 320 -28.02 51.22 -38.38
N ALA A 321 -28.32 49.92 -38.31
CA ALA A 321 -29.41 49.30 -39.08
C ALA A 321 -30.82 49.76 -38.62
N PRO A 322 -31.80 49.85 -39.54
CA PRO A 322 -33.15 50.31 -39.21
C PRO A 322 -33.99 49.24 -38.47
N PRO A 323 -34.91 49.64 -37.57
CA PRO A 323 -35.76 48.72 -36.82
C PRO A 323 -36.93 48.18 -37.65
N MET A 324 -37.24 46.89 -37.49
CA MET A 324 -38.48 46.30 -38.03
C MET A 324 -39.65 46.49 -37.05
N HIS A 325 -40.78 46.96 -37.56
CA HIS A 325 -42.08 46.97 -36.87
C HIS A 325 -43.12 46.19 -37.71
N PRO A 326 -44.14 45.56 -37.09
CA PRO A 326 -44.97 44.57 -37.79
C PRO A 326 -46.13 45.20 -38.59
N GLY A 327 -46.29 44.75 -39.84
CA GLY A 327 -47.42 45.11 -40.71
C GLY A 327 -47.52 44.18 -41.94
N GLN A 328 -48.70 43.62 -42.17
CA GLN A 328 -49.06 42.79 -43.34
C GLN A 328 -49.47 43.65 -44.56
N PRO A 329 -49.77 43.08 -45.75
CA PRO A 329 -49.55 41.70 -46.23
C PRO A 329 -48.84 41.60 -47.61
N GLY A 330 -48.40 40.39 -47.99
CA GLY A 330 -47.93 40.08 -49.35
C GLY A 330 -47.86 38.57 -49.63
N MET A 331 -48.79 38.04 -50.43
CA MET A 331 -48.87 36.62 -50.79
C MET A 331 -47.92 36.26 -51.94
N ALA A 332 -47.24 35.09 -51.85
CA ALA A 332 -47.53 33.91 -52.70
C ALA A 332 -46.30 33.03 -52.99
N ALA A 333 -46.19 31.89 -52.31
CA ALA A 333 -45.68 30.62 -52.85
C ALA A 333 -45.98 29.51 -51.84
N ALA A 334 -46.56 28.39 -52.29
CA ALA A 334 -46.81 27.22 -51.43
C ALA A 334 -46.42 25.94 -52.16
N SER A 335 -45.84 24.98 -51.45
CA SER A 335 -46.31 23.57 -51.42
C SER A 335 -45.32 22.65 -50.70
N LEU A 336 -45.89 21.70 -49.94
CA LEU A 336 -45.39 20.35 -49.64
C LEU A 336 -44.00 20.19 -48.97
N GLY A 337 -43.89 19.49 -47.84
CA GLY A 337 -44.94 18.88 -47.03
C GLY A 337 -44.41 18.22 -45.77
N GLU A 338 -45.25 18.19 -44.73
CA GLU A 338 -44.90 17.68 -43.40
C GLU A 338 -45.02 16.15 -43.35
N LYS A 339 -44.18 15.51 -42.52
CA LYS A 339 -44.48 14.21 -41.89
C LYS A 339 -44.14 14.28 -40.41
N SER A 340 -45.03 13.72 -39.59
CA SER A 340 -45.00 13.85 -38.14
C SER A 340 -43.95 12.93 -37.50
N PHE A 341 -43.37 13.39 -36.39
CA PHE A 341 -42.47 12.61 -35.51
C PHE A 341 -43.24 11.73 -34.51
N PHE A 342 -44.58 11.68 -34.58
CA PHE A 342 -45.45 11.00 -33.60
C PHE A 342 -45.96 9.61 -34.05
N ASP A 343 -45.20 8.93 -34.92
CA ASP A 343 -45.55 7.62 -35.52
C ASP A 343 -44.38 6.60 -35.47
N GLU A 344 -43.39 6.83 -34.60
CA GLU A 344 -42.27 5.90 -34.34
C GLU A 344 -42.13 5.70 -32.81
N ILE A 345 -41.87 4.46 -32.38
CA ILE A 345 -42.03 3.95 -31.01
C ILE A 345 -40.66 3.71 -30.35
#